data_AF-A0A8T4NBP1-F1
#
_entry.id   AF-A0A8T4NBP1-F1
#
_cell.length_a   1.000
_cell.length_b   1.000
_cell.length_c   1.000
_cell.angle_alpha   90.00
_cell.angle_beta   90.00
_cell.angle_gamma   90.00
#
_symmetry.space_group_name_H-M   'P 1'
#
loop_
_entity.id
_entity.type
_entity.pdbx_description
1 polymer ?
#
loop_
_entity_poly.entity_id
_entity_poly.type
_entity_poly.pdbx_seq_one_letter_code
_entity_poly.pdbx_strand_id
1 'polypeptide(L)'
;MIAGFEVLAVVFLVIMIYITFTSYKTKRLSKLSALFWFLVWAAGIFGIFLNKKLGLFLESLSIMRVFDLYTIIGFMFFLFIVFYLFRVVKENEKRIEEMVRVLAIKNMQKGE
;
A
#
# COMPACT_ATOMS: atom_id res chain seq x y z
N MET A 1 -4.37 28.99 1.53
CA MET A 1 -3.31 28.51 0.61
C MET A 1 -3.14 27.01 0.76
N ILE A 2 -3.90 26.22 -0.02
CA ILE A 2 -3.97 24.73 0.09
C ILE A 2 -4.12 24.08 -1.31
N ALA A 3 -3.92 24.81 -2.42
CA ALA A 3 -4.17 24.25 -3.77
C ALA A 3 -3.11 23.23 -4.24
N GLY A 4 -1.84 23.43 -3.92
CA GLY A 4 -0.75 22.59 -4.44
C GLY A 4 -0.77 21.14 -3.92
N PHE A 5 -1.07 20.94 -2.63
CA PHE A 5 -1.12 19.61 -2.03
C PHE A 5 -2.29 18.78 -2.56
N GLU A 6 -3.47 19.39 -2.74
CA GLU A 6 -4.64 18.70 -3.31
C GLU A 6 -4.36 18.22 -4.74
N VAL A 7 -3.72 19.04 -5.57
CA VAL A 7 -3.35 18.67 -6.95
C VAL A 7 -2.38 17.49 -6.95
N LEU A 8 -1.33 17.53 -6.11
CA LEU A 8 -0.39 16.42 -5.97
C LEU A 8 -1.06 15.14 -5.49
N ALA A 9 -1.97 15.23 -4.52
CA ALA A 9 -2.70 14.09 -3.99
C ALA A 9 -3.61 13.45 -5.06
N VAL A 10 -4.30 14.27 -5.87
CA VAL A 10 -5.13 13.77 -6.98
C VAL A 10 -4.29 13.08 -8.04
N VAL A 11 -3.18 13.69 -8.47
CA VAL A 11 -2.26 13.08 -9.45
C VAL A 11 -1.72 11.75 -8.92
N PHE A 12 -1.31 11.71 -7.64
CA PHE A 12 -0.85 10.49 -6.99
C PHE A 12 -1.92 9.38 -6.98
N LEU A 13 -3.16 9.71 -6.63
CA LEU A 13 -4.26 8.74 -6.60
C LEU A 13 -4.59 8.20 -7.99
N VAL A 14 -4.57 9.04 -9.03
CA VAL A 14 -4.80 8.59 -10.42
C VAL A 14 -3.70 7.62 -10.85
N ILE A 15 -2.44 7.94 -10.57
CA ILE A 15 -1.30 7.05 -10.86
C ILE A 15 -1.45 5.72 -10.12
N MET A 16 -1.82 5.77 -8.84
CA MET A 16 -1.97 4.57 -8.01
C MET A 16 -3.12 3.67 -8.46
N ILE A 17 -4.25 4.25 -8.87
CA ILE A 17 -5.37 3.52 -9.48
C ILE A 17 -4.91 2.84 -10.78
N TYR A 18 -4.16 3.55 -11.63
CA TYR A 18 -3.64 3.00 -12.87
C TYR A 18 -2.67 1.83 -12.63
N ILE A 19 -1.76 1.97 -11.67
CA ILE A 19 -0.83 0.90 -11.27
C ILE A 19 -1.60 -0.32 -10.73
N THR A 20 -2.61 -0.09 -9.91
CA THR A 20 -3.44 -1.16 -9.32
C THR A 20 -4.20 -1.90 -10.42
N PHE A 21 -4.79 -1.17 -11.36
CA PHE A 21 -5.49 -1.75 -12.51
C PHE A 21 -4.55 -2.56 -13.42
N THR A 22 -3.36 -2.02 -13.72
CA THR A 22 -2.35 -2.70 -14.53
C THR A 22 -1.85 -3.97 -13.85
N SER A 23 -1.62 -3.91 -12.54
CA SER A 23 -1.18 -5.05 -11.74
C SER A 23 -2.24 -6.14 -11.62
N TYR A 24 -3.53 -5.77 -11.58
CA TYR A 24 -4.65 -6.69 -11.70
C TYR A 24 -4.69 -7.38 -13.07
N LYS A 25 -4.57 -6.60 -14.15
CA LYS A 25 -4.58 -7.13 -15.53
C LYS A 25 -3.43 -8.10 -15.80
N THR A 26 -2.28 -7.89 -15.15
CA THR A 26 -1.08 -8.73 -15.29
C THR A 26 -1.17 -10.02 -14.45
N LYS A 27 -2.28 -10.28 -13.75
CA LYS A 27 -2.49 -11.43 -12.81
C LYS A 27 -1.45 -11.54 -11.70
N ARG A 28 -0.63 -10.51 -11.48
CA ARG A 28 0.36 -10.46 -10.39
C ARG A 28 -0.29 -10.25 -9.02
N LEU A 29 -1.48 -9.62 -9.01
CA LEU A 29 -2.29 -9.44 -7.81
C LEU A 29 -3.48 -10.40 -7.83
N SER A 30 -3.74 -11.05 -6.70
CA SER A 30 -5.00 -11.75 -6.47
C SER A 30 -6.17 -10.76 -6.53
N LYS A 31 -7.35 -11.22 -6.97
CA LYS A 31 -8.56 -10.41 -7.06
C LYS A 31 -8.87 -9.70 -5.73
N LEU A 32 -8.62 -10.39 -4.60
CA LEU A 32 -8.83 -9.84 -3.25
C LEU A 32 -7.87 -8.69 -2.94
N SER A 33 -6.58 -8.83 -3.29
CA SER A 33 -5.56 -7.81 -3.08
C SER A 33 -5.82 -6.57 -3.93
N ALA A 34 -6.26 -6.75 -5.18
CA ALA A 34 -6.64 -5.64 -6.03
C ALA A 34 -7.84 -4.86 -5.44
N LEU A 35 -8.89 -5.57 -4.99
CA LEU A 35 -10.06 -4.96 -4.37
C LEU A 35 -9.69 -4.17 -3.10
N PHE A 36 -8.81 -4.72 -2.27
CA PHE A 36 -8.29 -4.04 -1.08
C PHE A 36 -7.61 -2.72 -1.45
N TRP A 37 -6.72 -2.72 -2.45
CA TRP A 37 -6.05 -1.50 -2.90
C TRP A 37 -7.01 -0.48 -3.50
N PHE A 38 -8.01 -0.92 -4.27
CA PHE A 38 -9.07 -0.03 -4.75
C PHE A 38 -9.84 0.66 -3.60
N LEU A 39 -10.14 -0.06 -2.52
CA LEU A 39 -10.76 0.52 -1.33
C LEU A 39 -9.85 1.55 -0.65
N VAL A 40 -8.54 1.27 -0.55
CA VAL A 40 -7.55 2.22 0.00
C VAL A 40 -7.51 3.51 -0.83
N TRP A 41 -7.48 3.40 -2.16
CA TRP A 41 -7.50 4.58 -3.02
C TRP A 41 -8.82 5.35 -2.95
N ALA A 42 -9.95 4.64 -2.88
CA ALA A 42 -11.27 5.26 -2.70
C ALA A 42 -11.36 6.01 -1.36
N ALA A 43 -10.82 5.45 -0.28
CA ALA A 43 -10.73 6.11 1.03
C ALA A 43 -9.86 7.37 0.97
N GLY A 44 -8.75 7.33 0.22
CA GLY A 44 -7.90 8.50 -0.03
C GLY A 44 -8.65 9.62 -0.77
N ILE A 45 -9.40 9.29 -1.82
CA ILE A 45 -10.25 10.25 -2.55
C ILE A 45 -11.29 10.86 -1.60
N PHE A 46 -11.97 10.03 -0.81
CA PHE A 46 -12.96 10.48 0.17
C PHE A 46 -12.36 11.46 1.19
N GLY A 47 -11.13 11.19 1.65
CA GLY A 47 -10.43 12.09 2.57
C GLY A 47 -10.14 13.48 2.00
N ILE A 48 -9.80 13.57 0.70
CA ILE A 48 -9.61 14.86 0.02
C ILE A 48 -10.92 15.67 -0.02
N PHE A 49 -12.05 15.01 -0.34
CA PHE A 49 -13.35 15.68 -0.35
C PHE A 49 -13.81 16.13 1.04
N LEU A 50 -13.46 15.38 2.09
CA LEU A 50 -13.83 15.72 3.47
C LEU A 50 -13.15 17.01 3.95
N ASN A 51 -11.89 17.23 3.56
CA ASN A 51 -11.13 18.43 3.92
C ASN A 51 -11.84 19.71 3.43
N LYS A 52 -12.48 19.67 2.25
CA LYS A 52 -13.24 20.80 1.70
C LYS A 52 -14.52 21.14 2.47
N LYS A 53 -15.13 20.17 3.16
CA LYS A 53 -16.40 20.36 3.89
C LYS A 53 -16.22 20.67 5.37
N LEU A 54 -15.12 20.22 5.98
CA LEU A 54 -14.88 20.35 7.42
C LEU A 54 -14.34 21.74 7.83
N GLY A 55 -13.96 22.61 6.90
CA GLY A 55 -13.49 23.97 7.20
C GLY A 55 -14.46 24.84 8.00
N LEU A 56 -15.76 24.50 8.04
CA LEU A 56 -16.81 25.18 8.82
C LEU A 56 -17.06 24.58 10.22
N PHE A 57 -16.66 23.32 10.46
CA PHE A 57 -16.93 22.61 11.72
C PHE A 57 -15.68 22.42 12.61
N LEU A 58 -14.48 22.65 12.07
CA LEU A 58 -13.21 22.41 12.76
C LEU A 58 -12.78 23.51 13.74
N GLU A 59 -13.44 24.68 13.77
CA GLU A 59 -13.14 25.73 14.76
C GLU A 59 -13.41 25.27 16.21
N SER A 60 -14.27 24.27 16.40
CA SER A 60 -14.69 23.85 17.75
C SER A 60 -13.79 22.80 18.41
N LEU A 61 -12.90 22.11 17.68
CA LEU A 61 -12.24 20.90 18.22
C LEU A 61 -10.74 21.04 18.51
N SER A 62 -10.09 22.17 18.23
CA SER A 62 -8.65 22.40 18.48
C SER A 62 -7.70 21.32 17.89
N ILE A 63 -8.20 20.43 17.02
CA ILE A 63 -7.37 19.56 16.20
C ILE A 63 -6.86 20.44 15.07
N MET A 64 -5.63 20.90 15.22
CA MET A 64 -5.07 22.01 14.46
C MET A 64 -5.17 21.80 12.93
N ARG A 65 -5.18 20.56 12.39
CA ARG A 65 -5.49 20.22 10.98
C ARG A 65 -5.97 18.77 10.82
N VAL A 66 -6.99 18.53 9.97
CA VAL A 66 -7.41 17.19 9.50
C VAL A 66 -6.26 16.41 8.85
N PHE A 67 -5.30 17.14 8.28
CA PHE A 67 -4.08 16.60 7.69
C PHE A 67 -3.22 15.79 8.68
N ASP A 68 -3.16 16.19 9.96
CA ASP A 68 -2.30 15.54 10.96
C ASP A 68 -2.82 14.14 11.28
N LEU A 69 -4.15 13.99 11.37
CA LEU A 69 -4.81 12.70 11.56
C LEU A 69 -4.56 11.74 10.39
N TYR A 70 -4.70 12.23 9.15
CA TYR A 70 -4.40 11.43 7.95
C TYR A 70 -2.94 11.01 7.90
N THR A 71 -2.03 11.89 8.32
CA THR A 71 -0.60 11.61 8.34
C THR A 71 -0.28 10.49 9.33
N ILE A 72 -0.79 10.57 10.56
CA ILE A 72 -0.58 9.53 11.59
C ILE A 72 -1.12 8.18 11.13
N ILE A 73 -2.37 8.14 10.63
CA ILE A 73 -3.00 6.90 10.16
C ILE A 73 -2.24 6.33 8.95
N GLY A 74 -1.84 7.20 8.01
CA GLY A 74 -1.06 6.81 6.84
C GLY A 74 0.30 6.22 7.21
N PHE A 75 1.00 6.82 8.18
CA PHE A 75 2.26 6.30 8.69
C PHE A 75 2.09 4.95 9.39
N MET A 76 1.08 4.80 10.25
CA MET A 76 0.79 3.52 10.90
C MET A 76 0.49 2.42 9.89
N PHE A 77 -0.33 2.73 8.89
CA PHE A 77 -0.67 1.80 7.82
C PHE A 77 0.55 1.42 6.98
N PHE A 78 1.39 2.41 6.64
CA PHE A 78 2.63 2.18 5.88
C PHE A 78 3.61 1.30 6.65
N LEU A 79 3.83 1.57 7.94
CA LEU A 79 4.69 0.73 8.79
C LEU A 79 4.18 -0.70 8.86
N PHE A 80 2.86 -0.89 8.99
CA PHE A 80 2.26 -2.22 8.98
C PHE A 80 2.53 -2.96 7.65
N ILE A 81 2.35 -2.28 6.51
CA ILE A 81 2.64 -2.87 5.19
C ILE A 81 4.12 -3.22 5.05
N VAL A 82 5.03 -2.33 5.45
CA VAL A 82 6.47 -2.57 5.38
C VAL A 82 6.86 -3.78 6.23
N PHE A 83 6.31 -3.87 7.45
CA PHE A 83 6.54 -5.00 8.33
C PHE A 83 5.99 -6.32 7.74
N TYR A 84 4.78 -6.28 7.18
CA TYR A 84 4.19 -7.43 6.49
C TYR A 84 5.05 -7.87 5.30
N LEU A 85 5.50 -6.92 4.48
CA LEU A 85 6.38 -7.18 3.34
C LEU A 85 7.71 -7.79 3.78
N PHE A 86 8.33 -7.26 4.83
CA PHE A 86 9.55 -7.82 5.41
C PHE A 86 9.37 -9.29 5.80
N ARG A 87 8.26 -9.62 6.46
CA ARG A 87 7.93 -11.01 6.82
C ARG A 87 7.78 -11.91 5.60
N VAL A 88 7.06 -11.46 4.57
CA VAL A 88 6.85 -12.22 3.33
C VAL A 88 8.18 -12.43 2.58
N VAL A 89 9.04 -11.42 2.53
CA VAL A 89 10.37 -11.54 1.92
C VAL A 89 11.22 -12.55 2.68
N LYS A 90 11.25 -12.50 4.01
CA LYS A 90 12.00 -13.46 4.83
C LYS A 90 11.52 -14.91 4.67
N GLU A 91 10.21 -15.10 4.61
CA GLU A 91 9.60 -16.41 4.34
C GLU A 91 10.01 -16.93 2.95
N ASN A 92 10.00 -16.06 1.93
CA ASN A 92 10.41 -16.42 0.57
C ASN A 92 11.90 -16.72 0.47
N GLU A 93 12.77 -15.96 1.14
CA GLU A 93 14.21 -16.23 1.23
C GLU A 93 14.46 -17.65 1.75
N LYS A 94 13.82 -18.03 2.86
CA LYS A 94 13.95 -19.36 3.46
C LYS A 94 13.48 -20.48 2.51
N ARG A 95 12.35 -20.28 1.83
CA ARG A 95 11.83 -21.26 0.86
C ARG A 95 12.78 -21.46 -0.31
N ILE A 96 13.37 -20.38 -0.82
CA ILE A 96 14.36 -20.46 -1.91
C ILE A 96 15.59 -21.23 -1.43
N GLU A 97 16.09 -20.96 -0.22
CA GLU A 97 17.22 -21.68 0.38
C GLU A 97 16.93 -23.20 0.47
N GLU A 98 15.77 -23.57 0.98
CA GLU A 98 15.33 -24.97 1.06
C GLU A 98 15.24 -25.63 -0.32
N MET A 99 14.68 -24.93 -1.32
CA MET A 99 14.59 -25.43 -2.69
C MET A 99 15.98 -25.65 -3.31
N VAL A 100 16.90 -24.69 -3.15
CA VAL A 100 18.28 -24.81 -3.66
C VAL A 100 19.01 -25.97 -2.97
N ARG A 101 18.83 -26.15 -1.66
CA ARG A 101 19.42 -27.27 -0.90
C ARG A 101 18.95 -28.63 -1.41
N VAL A 102 17.64 -28.78 -1.62
CA VAL A 102 17.05 -30.03 -2.16
C VAL A 102 17.56 -30.30 -3.58
N LEU A 103 17.63 -29.27 -4.43
CA LEU A 103 18.17 -29.41 -5.79
C LEU A 103 19.65 -29.81 -5.79
N ALA A 104 20.47 -29.23 -4.91
CA ALA A 104 21.89 -29.57 -4.79
C ALA A 104 22.09 -31.04 -4.37
N ILE A 105 21.37 -31.51 -3.34
CA ILE A 105 21.45 -32.91 -2.87
C ILE A 105 21.01 -33.87 -3.98
N LYS A 106 19.91 -33.56 -4.67
CA LYS A 106 19.39 -34.39 -5.77
C LYS A 106 20.37 -34.48 -6.95
N ASN A 107 21.10 -33.40 -7.23
CA ASN A 107 22.12 -33.39 -8.28
C ASN A 107 23.34 -34.23 -7.90
N MET A 108 23.76 -34.23 -6.64
CA MET A 108 24.85 -35.09 -6.16
C MET A 108 24.47 -36.58 -6.28
N GLN A 109 23.23 -36.95 -5.96
CA GLN A 109 22.75 -38.34 -6.07
C GLN A 109 22.56 -38.85 -7.51
N LYS A 110 22.52 -37.96 -8.52
CA LYS A 110 22.38 -38.33 -9.94
C LYS A 110 23.72 -38.44 -10.67
N GLY A 111 24.81 -38.00 -10.04
CA GLY A 111 26.16 -38.03 -10.61
C GLY A 111 26.99 -39.25 -10.23
N GLU A 112 26.42 -40.19 -9.47
CA GLU A 112 26.91 -41.56 -9.22
C GLU A 112 26.09 -42.55 -10.05
#